data_AF-A0A7S1YPY3-F1
#
_entry.id   AF-A0A7S1YPY3-F1
#
_cell.length_a   1.000
_cell.length_b   1.000
_cell.length_c   1.000
_cell.angle_alpha   90.00
_cell.angle_beta   90.00
_cell.angle_gamma   90.00
#
_symmetry.space_group_name_H-M   'P 1'
#
loop_
_entity.id
_entity.type
_entity.pdbx_description
1 polymer ?
#
loop_
_entity_poly.entity_id
_entity_poly.type
_entity_poly.pdbx_seq_one_letter_code
_entity_poly.pdbx_strand_id
1 'polypeptide(L)'
;MIRTSPASVRPLTEVVYRKTSGNVLFVLEFLRLLRDEYLLFFSLRSNQWLWNTALIESKDIADNTIELMLRKILQFSDETQNALKLIACLGSFCEESILHLIAAIDDVVTKNTDDKTNIYQPFYFRYRDLIASLDFVVKEGLMDHVDSKYKFAHDQIQSVSYSLIPEKMRGHWHLWIGSQVW
;
A
#
# COMPACT_ATOMS: atom_id res chain seq x y z
N MET A 1 22.98 9.58 -21.15
CA MET A 1 24.29 9.29 -20.51
C MET A 1 24.37 10.08 -19.20
N ILE A 2 24.10 9.43 -18.07
CA ILE A 2 24.13 10.08 -16.74
C ILE A 2 25.60 10.10 -16.29
N ARG A 3 26.30 11.23 -16.49
CA ARG A 3 27.69 11.40 -16.04
C ARG A 3 27.69 11.92 -14.61
N THR A 4 27.54 11.02 -13.66
CA THR A 4 27.75 11.32 -12.24
C THR A 4 28.69 10.24 -11.72
N SER A 5 29.81 10.63 -11.09
CA SER A 5 30.82 9.64 -10.70
C SER A 5 30.24 8.71 -9.62
N PRO A 6 30.51 7.39 -9.65
CA PRO A 6 29.97 6.47 -8.64
C PRO A 6 30.31 6.88 -7.21
N ALA A 7 31.47 7.49 -7.01
CA ALA A 7 31.90 8.03 -5.72
C ALA A 7 31.02 9.19 -5.22
N SER A 8 30.54 10.04 -6.13
CA SER A 8 29.67 11.17 -5.77
C SER A 8 28.26 10.72 -5.41
N VAL A 9 27.73 9.65 -6.01
CA VAL A 9 26.36 9.17 -5.78
C VAL A 9 26.26 8.33 -4.50
N ARG A 10 27.36 7.75 -4.03
CA ARG A 10 27.40 6.86 -2.86
C ARG A 10 26.67 7.39 -1.61
N PRO A 11 26.86 8.65 -1.16
CA PRO A 11 26.15 9.18 -0.01
C PRO A 11 24.63 9.21 -0.20
N LEU A 12 24.16 9.52 -1.41
CA LEU A 12 22.74 9.46 -1.74
C LEU A 12 22.24 8.02 -1.74
N THR A 13 22.99 7.08 -2.32
CA THR A 13 22.62 5.67 -2.35
C THR A 13 22.51 5.07 -0.96
N GLU A 14 23.41 5.42 -0.04
CA GLU A 14 23.37 4.95 1.35
C GLU A 14 22.12 5.46 2.08
N VAL A 15 21.76 6.75 1.92
CA VAL A 15 20.54 7.32 2.51
C VAL A 15 19.28 6.68 1.90
N VAL A 16 19.23 6.53 0.57
CA VAL A 16 18.12 5.87 -0.14
C VAL A 16 17.98 4.44 0.34
N TYR A 17 19.06 3.65 0.35
CA TYR A 17 19.04 2.25 0.77
C TYR A 17 18.58 2.12 2.22
N ARG A 18 19.13 2.92 3.14
CA ARG A 18 18.75 2.90 4.56
C ARG A 18 17.27 3.22 4.76
N LYS A 19 16.74 4.26 4.10
CA LYS A 19 15.33 4.66 4.24
C LYS A 19 14.34 3.75 3.51
N THR A 20 14.79 2.97 2.53
CA THR A 20 13.93 2.12 1.68
C THR A 20 14.14 0.63 1.89
N SER A 21 15.12 0.25 2.71
CA SER A 21 15.60 -1.13 2.89
C SER A 21 15.94 -1.86 1.58
N GLY A 22 16.27 -1.10 0.52
CA GLY A 22 16.62 -1.64 -0.80
C GLY A 22 15.43 -2.16 -1.61
N ASN A 23 14.19 -1.95 -1.17
CA ASN A 23 13.02 -2.35 -1.95
C ASN A 23 12.85 -1.40 -3.16
N VAL A 24 12.82 -1.96 -4.37
CA VAL A 24 12.79 -1.20 -5.63
C VAL A 24 11.59 -0.25 -5.70
N LEU A 25 10.41 -0.66 -5.26
CA LEU A 25 9.23 0.22 -5.24
C LEU A 25 9.48 1.42 -4.32
N PHE A 26 10.04 1.20 -3.14
CA PHE A 26 10.29 2.27 -2.18
C PHE A 26 11.45 3.16 -2.60
N VAL A 27 12.47 2.62 -3.29
CA VAL A 27 13.48 3.42 -3.95
C VAL A 27 12.82 4.37 -4.95
N LEU A 28 11.90 3.88 -5.78
CA LEU A 28 11.21 4.71 -6.77
C LEU A 28 10.33 5.78 -6.12
N GLU A 29 9.53 5.43 -5.09
CA GLU A 29 8.66 6.39 -4.40
C GLU A 29 9.47 7.42 -3.60
N PHE A 30 10.53 6.99 -2.93
CA PHE A 30 11.42 7.90 -2.21
C PHE A 30 12.10 8.87 -3.16
N LEU A 31 12.60 8.42 -4.31
CA LEU A 31 13.17 9.30 -5.33
C LEU A 31 12.16 10.28 -5.92
N ARG A 32 10.89 9.87 -6.13
CA ARG A 32 9.81 10.78 -6.53
C ARG A 32 9.55 11.83 -5.46
N LEU A 33 9.47 11.44 -4.20
CA LEU A 33 9.32 12.38 -3.08
C LEU A 33 10.46 13.40 -3.05
N LEU A 34 11.71 12.95 -3.16
CA LEU A 34 12.86 13.86 -3.19
C LEU A 34 12.78 14.85 -4.36
N ARG A 35 12.28 14.40 -5.52
CA ARG A 35 12.08 15.27 -6.67
C ARG A 35 10.96 16.28 -6.44
N ASP A 36 9.82 15.82 -5.95
CA ASP A 36 8.63 16.65 -5.74
C ASP A 36 8.87 17.70 -4.65
N GLU A 37 9.74 17.41 -3.68
CA GLU A 37 10.20 18.35 -2.66
C GLU A 37 11.44 19.17 -3.06
N TYR A 38 11.89 19.09 -4.32
CA TYR A 38 13.07 19.78 -4.86
C TYR A 38 14.39 19.47 -4.11
N LEU A 39 14.45 18.34 -3.40
CA LEU A 39 15.66 17.83 -2.75
C LEU A 39 16.57 17.05 -3.70
N LEU A 40 16.02 16.58 -4.82
CA LEU A 40 16.72 15.94 -5.92
C LEU A 40 16.24 16.54 -7.25
N PHE A 41 17.09 17.26 -7.96
CA PHE A 41 16.71 17.88 -9.23
C PHE A 41 17.84 17.90 -10.23
N PHE A 42 17.49 17.97 -11.51
CA PHE A 42 18.47 18.07 -12.58
C PHE A 42 18.81 19.53 -12.88
N SER A 43 20.07 19.91 -12.70
CA SER A 43 20.55 21.25 -13.03
C SER A 43 21.00 21.31 -14.49
N LEU A 44 20.26 22.06 -15.31
CA LEU A 44 20.62 22.31 -16.71
C LEU A 44 21.93 23.08 -16.85
N ARG A 45 22.25 23.96 -15.90
CA ARG A 45 23.47 24.78 -15.91
C ARG A 45 24.73 23.92 -15.77
N SER A 46 24.68 22.94 -14.89
CA SER A 46 25.82 22.04 -14.62
C SER A 46 25.68 20.67 -15.30
N ASN A 47 24.59 20.45 -16.05
CA ASN A 47 24.25 19.21 -16.73
C ASN A 47 24.38 17.95 -15.84
N GLN A 48 23.98 18.07 -14.57
CA GLN A 48 24.11 17.02 -13.56
C GLN A 48 22.95 17.05 -12.57
N TRP A 49 22.68 15.89 -11.96
CA TRP A 49 21.80 15.81 -10.81
C TRP A 49 22.43 16.48 -9.60
N LEU A 50 21.65 17.30 -8.91
CA LEU A 50 22.03 17.93 -7.66
C LEU A 50 21.10 17.42 -6.57
N TRP A 51 21.68 17.18 -5.39
CA TRP A 51 20.97 16.79 -4.19
C TRP A 51 21.70 17.35 -2.97
N ASN A 52 20.98 17.46 -1.86
CA ASN A 52 21.56 17.85 -0.58
C ASN A 52 21.31 16.75 0.44
N THR A 53 22.32 15.91 0.68
CA THR A 53 22.21 14.79 1.62
C THR A 53 21.92 15.23 3.04
N ALA A 54 22.49 16.36 3.50
CA ALA A 54 22.21 16.88 4.83
C ALA A 54 20.74 17.29 4.99
N LEU A 55 20.16 17.92 3.96
CA LEU A 55 18.72 18.24 3.96
C LEU A 55 17.85 16.98 3.89
N ILE A 56 18.23 16.00 3.06
CA ILE A 56 17.52 14.72 2.95
C ILE A 56 17.56 13.93 4.27
N GLU A 57 18.68 13.96 4.99
CA GLU A 57 18.80 13.32 6.30
C GLU A 57 18.08 14.11 7.40
N SER A 58 18.12 15.44 7.34
CA SER A 58 17.45 16.31 8.33
C SER A 58 15.93 16.34 8.18
N LYS A 59 15.42 16.08 6.98
CA LYS A 59 13.99 15.90 6.80
C LYS A 59 13.59 14.63 7.50
N ASP A 60 12.64 14.78 8.41
CA ASP A 60 11.85 13.70 8.99
C ASP A 60 10.89 13.10 7.94
N ILE A 61 11.39 12.89 6.71
CA ILE A 61 10.87 11.85 5.84
C ILE A 61 11.19 10.60 6.62
N ALA A 62 10.21 10.14 7.41
CA ALA A 62 10.40 9.15 8.46
C ALA A 62 11.38 8.07 7.99
N ASP A 63 12.28 7.63 8.87
CA ASP A 63 13.14 6.45 8.67
C ASP A 63 12.34 5.14 8.46
N ASN A 64 11.10 5.24 8.00
CA ASN A 64 10.07 4.25 8.08
C ASN A 64 9.39 4.12 6.72
N THR A 65 9.71 3.02 6.05
CA THR A 65 9.00 2.53 4.85
C THR A 65 7.48 2.48 5.05
N ILE A 66 7.03 2.32 6.30
CA ILE A 66 5.63 2.35 6.73
C ILE A 66 4.95 3.69 6.40
N GLU A 67 5.60 4.84 6.63
CA GLU A 67 5.00 6.17 6.41
C GLU A 67 4.84 6.46 4.91
N LEU A 68 5.83 6.08 4.09
CA LEU A 68 5.74 6.20 2.63
C LEU A 68 4.61 5.34 2.08
N MET A 69 4.45 4.11 2.59
CA MET A 69 3.35 3.23 2.22
C MET A 69 2.00 3.77 2.67
N LEU A 70 1.93 4.30 3.90
CA LEU A 70 0.72 4.86 4.45
C LEU A 70 0.24 6.03 3.56
N ARG A 71 1.15 6.94 3.20
CA ARG A 71 0.85 8.04 2.29
C ARG A 71 0.38 7.57 0.92
N LYS A 72 1.01 6.56 0.34
CA LYS A 72 0.60 6.00 -0.95
C LYS A 72 -0.80 5.37 -0.87
N ILE A 73 -1.05 4.55 0.15
CA ILE A 73 -2.34 3.87 0.32
C ILE A 73 -3.45 4.88 0.61
N LEU A 74 -3.19 5.91 1.42
CA LEU A 74 -4.15 6.98 1.71
C LEU A 74 -4.52 7.83 0.49
N GLN A 75 -3.75 7.77 -0.60
CA GLN A 75 -4.11 8.42 -1.87
C GLN A 75 -5.06 7.58 -2.73
N PHE A 76 -5.26 6.30 -2.40
CA PHE A 76 -6.18 5.45 -3.14
C PHE A 76 -7.63 5.72 -2.76
N SER A 77 -8.56 5.29 -3.61
CA SER A 77 -9.99 5.37 -3.30
C SER A 77 -10.32 4.57 -2.04
N ASP A 78 -11.40 4.95 -1.35
CA ASP A 78 -11.83 4.25 -0.14
C ASP A 78 -12.05 2.76 -0.40
N GLU A 79 -12.64 2.40 -1.55
CA GLU A 79 -12.85 1.00 -1.96
C GLU A 79 -11.53 0.22 -2.02
N THR A 80 -10.48 0.84 -2.58
CA THR A 80 -9.16 0.22 -2.72
C THR A 80 -8.46 0.08 -1.37
N GLN A 81 -8.55 1.12 -0.53
CA GLN A 81 -8.04 1.05 0.84
C GLN A 81 -8.74 -0.05 1.64
N ASN A 82 -10.03 -0.22 1.42
CA ASN A 82 -10.84 -1.21 2.12
C ASN A 82 -10.53 -2.64 1.63
N ALA A 83 -10.32 -2.83 0.32
CA ALA A 83 -9.86 -4.09 -0.24
C ALA A 83 -8.51 -4.51 0.36
N LEU A 84 -7.58 -3.56 0.50
CA LEU A 84 -6.28 -3.77 1.14
C LEU A 84 -6.41 -4.17 2.62
N LYS A 85 -7.28 -3.49 3.38
CA LYS A 85 -7.56 -3.84 4.79
C LYS A 85 -8.14 -5.26 4.91
N LEU A 86 -9.05 -5.64 4.00
CA LEU A 86 -9.67 -6.97 3.98
C LEU A 86 -8.61 -8.07 3.80
N ILE A 87 -7.75 -7.95 2.79
CA ILE A 87 -6.68 -8.92 2.57
C ILE A 87 -5.70 -8.93 3.74
N ALA A 88 -5.36 -7.77 4.30
CA ALA A 88 -4.45 -7.68 5.44
C ALA A 88 -4.96 -8.44 6.67
N CYS A 89 -6.28 -8.52 6.88
CA CYS A 89 -6.89 -9.36 7.91
C CYS A 89 -6.86 -10.86 7.59
N LEU A 90 -6.97 -11.23 6.31
CA LEU A 90 -6.90 -12.63 5.85
C LEU A 90 -5.47 -13.20 5.96
N GLY A 91 -4.45 -12.36 5.82
CA GLY A 91 -3.05 -12.72 6.04
C GLY A 91 -2.14 -12.25 4.91
N SER A 92 -1.02 -12.97 4.72
CA SER A 92 0.02 -12.61 3.74
C SER A 92 -0.40 -12.87 2.29
N PHE A 93 -1.37 -13.76 2.05
CA PHE A 93 -1.94 -14.05 0.74
C PHE A 93 -3.43 -14.38 0.87
N CYS A 94 -4.18 -14.21 -0.22
CA CYS A 94 -5.60 -14.52 -0.31
C CYS A 94 -5.92 -15.17 -1.66
N GLU A 95 -6.67 -16.28 -1.63
CA GLU A 95 -7.17 -16.96 -2.82
C GLU A 95 -8.42 -16.26 -3.36
N GLU A 96 -8.56 -16.15 -4.69
CA GLU A 96 -9.75 -15.58 -5.33
C GLU A 96 -11.06 -16.27 -4.90
N SER A 97 -11.02 -17.57 -4.61
CA SER A 97 -12.14 -18.35 -4.08
C SER A 97 -12.70 -17.79 -2.77
N ILE A 98 -11.81 -17.34 -1.87
CA ILE A 98 -12.18 -16.73 -0.59
C ILE A 98 -12.78 -15.34 -0.83
N LEU A 99 -12.22 -14.56 -1.75
CA LEU A 99 -12.78 -13.25 -2.14
C LEU A 99 -14.20 -13.40 -2.71
N HIS A 100 -14.43 -14.43 -3.51
CA HIS A 100 -15.75 -14.74 -4.05
C HIS A 100 -16.74 -15.12 -2.96
N LEU A 101 -16.32 -15.90 -1.95
CA LEU A 101 -17.18 -16.27 -0.82
C LEU A 101 -17.59 -15.04 0.01
N ILE A 102 -16.63 -14.18 0.33
CA ILE A 102 -16.87 -12.96 1.12
C ILE A 102 -17.81 -12.01 0.37
N ALA A 103 -17.63 -11.83 -0.94
CA ALA A 103 -18.47 -10.95 -1.74
C ALA A 103 -19.88 -11.52 -2.02
N ALA A 104 -20.04 -12.84 -2.07
CA ALA A 104 -21.32 -13.48 -2.39
C ALA A 104 -22.34 -13.44 -1.23
N ILE A 105 -21.86 -13.43 0.02
CA ILE A 105 -22.74 -13.45 1.20
C ILE A 105 -23.39 -12.08 1.44
N ASP A 106 -22.72 -11.02 1.03
CA ASP A 106 -23.19 -9.65 1.14
C ASP A 106 -24.38 -9.34 0.20
N ASP A 107 -24.39 -9.95 -0.99
CA ASP A 107 -25.49 -9.87 -1.98
C ASP A 107 -26.80 -10.52 -1.48
N VAL A 108 -26.71 -11.41 -0.48
CA VAL A 108 -27.88 -12.09 0.14
C VAL A 108 -28.41 -11.28 1.33
N VAL A 109 -27.54 -10.68 2.13
CA VAL A 109 -27.94 -9.89 3.32
C VAL A 109 -28.51 -8.53 2.91
N THR A 110 -27.99 -7.89 1.86
CA THR A 110 -28.47 -6.59 1.36
C THR A 110 -29.87 -6.60 0.76
N LYS A 111 -30.37 -7.74 0.28
CA LYS A 111 -31.73 -7.82 -0.29
C LYS A 111 -32.86 -7.87 0.74
N ASN A 112 -32.55 -8.06 2.03
CA ASN A 112 -33.57 -8.28 3.07
C ASN A 112 -33.65 -7.20 4.16
N THR A 113 -32.84 -6.15 4.10
CA THR A 113 -32.85 -5.09 5.12
C THR A 113 -32.71 -3.71 4.49
N ASP A 114 -33.84 -2.98 4.43
CA ASP A 114 -33.92 -1.52 4.25
C ASP A 114 -33.31 -0.74 5.45
N ASP A 115 -32.71 -1.46 6.40
CA ASP A 115 -32.24 -0.92 7.65
C ASP A 115 -30.78 -0.44 7.53
N LYS A 116 -30.61 0.83 7.15
CA LYS A 116 -29.33 1.56 7.11
C LYS A 116 -28.66 1.74 8.49
N THR A 117 -29.16 1.05 9.53
CA THR A 117 -28.85 1.30 10.94
C THR A 117 -27.83 0.31 11.50
N ASN A 118 -27.31 -0.62 10.71
CA ASN A 118 -26.24 -1.51 11.15
C ASN A 118 -24.88 -0.78 11.10
N ILE A 119 -24.62 0.03 12.13
CA ILE A 119 -23.45 0.91 12.32
C ILE A 119 -22.10 0.14 12.32
N TYR A 120 -22.14 -1.20 12.29
CA TYR A 120 -20.96 -2.07 12.32
C TYR A 120 -20.70 -2.85 11.01
N GLN A 121 -21.43 -2.61 9.91
CA GLN A 121 -21.16 -3.26 8.62
C GLN A 121 -20.24 -2.38 7.76
N PRO A 122 -18.91 -2.63 7.75
CA PRO A 122 -17.99 -1.59 7.31
C PRO A 122 -17.72 -1.61 5.79
N PHE A 123 -17.99 -2.70 5.06
CA PHE A 123 -17.76 -2.74 3.60
C PHE A 123 -18.80 -3.53 2.85
N TYR A 124 -19.45 -2.86 1.91
CA TYR A 124 -20.16 -3.52 0.82
C TYR A 124 -19.18 -3.66 -0.35
N PHE A 125 -18.89 -4.91 -0.74
CA PHE A 125 -18.05 -5.17 -1.89
C PHE A 125 -18.79 -6.03 -2.89
N ARG A 126 -19.10 -5.43 -4.06
CA ARG A 126 -19.40 -6.26 -5.22
C ARG A 126 -18.11 -6.94 -5.63
N TYR A 127 -18.16 -8.25 -5.89
CA TYR A 127 -16.98 -9.03 -6.28
C TYR A 127 -16.17 -8.35 -7.41
N ARG A 128 -16.87 -7.81 -8.42
CA ARG A 128 -16.23 -7.08 -9.53
C ARG A 128 -15.42 -5.87 -9.05
N ASP A 129 -15.94 -5.09 -8.12
CA ASP A 129 -15.29 -3.86 -7.65
C ASP A 129 -14.10 -4.20 -6.75
N LEU A 130 -14.23 -5.26 -5.94
CA LEU A 130 -13.13 -5.80 -5.14
C LEU A 130 -11.96 -6.25 -6.02
N ILE A 131 -12.23 -7.07 -7.05
CA ILE A 131 -11.20 -7.53 -7.99
C ILE A 131 -10.58 -6.35 -8.75
N ALA A 132 -11.38 -5.38 -9.20
CA ALA A 132 -10.86 -4.20 -9.89
C ALA A 132 -9.91 -3.37 -9.01
N SER A 133 -10.24 -3.19 -7.72
CA SER A 133 -9.36 -2.54 -6.75
C SER A 133 -8.07 -3.32 -6.52
N LEU A 134 -8.13 -4.65 -6.41
CA LEU A 134 -6.95 -5.48 -6.22
C LEU A 134 -6.04 -5.49 -7.45
N ASP A 135 -6.62 -5.57 -8.65
CA ASP A 135 -5.87 -5.47 -9.91
C ASP A 135 -5.19 -4.10 -10.06
N PHE A 136 -5.81 -3.04 -9.57
CA PHE A 136 -5.19 -1.72 -9.50
C PHE A 136 -3.98 -1.73 -8.55
N VAL A 137 -4.12 -2.31 -7.36
CA VAL A 137 -3.01 -2.45 -6.38
C VAL A 137 -1.85 -3.28 -6.96
N VAL A 138 -2.15 -4.32 -7.73
CA VAL A 138 -1.15 -5.14 -8.43
C VAL A 138 -0.40 -4.30 -9.48
N LYS A 139 -1.10 -3.47 -10.26
CA LYS A 139 -0.46 -2.54 -11.21
C LYS A 139 0.41 -1.49 -10.52
N GLU A 140 0.01 -1.05 -9.33
CA GLU A 140 0.79 -0.15 -8.48
C GLU A 140 2.02 -0.82 -7.82
N GLY A 141 2.20 -2.13 -8.03
CA GLY A 141 3.33 -2.92 -7.54
C GLY A 141 3.29 -3.23 -6.05
N LEU A 142 2.13 -3.05 -5.40
CA LEU A 142 1.96 -3.30 -3.97
C LEU A 142 1.53 -4.75 -3.66
N MET A 143 1.01 -5.44 -4.66
CA MET A 143 0.66 -6.85 -4.61
C MET A 143 1.12 -7.57 -5.87
N ASP A 144 1.33 -8.86 -5.73
CA ASP A 144 1.47 -9.79 -6.84
C ASP A 144 0.19 -10.60 -6.99
N HIS A 145 -0.19 -10.89 -8.23
CA HIS A 145 -1.27 -11.82 -8.54
C HIS A 145 -0.69 -13.02 -9.29
N VAL A 146 -0.60 -14.17 -8.59
CA VAL A 146 0.01 -15.40 -9.11
C VAL A 146 -0.86 -16.59 -8.73
N ASP A 147 -1.15 -17.47 -9.68
CA ASP A 147 -1.95 -18.70 -9.48
C ASP A 147 -3.31 -18.45 -8.80
N SER A 148 -4.02 -17.38 -9.20
CA SER A 148 -5.29 -16.93 -8.59
C SER A 148 -5.18 -16.60 -7.10
N LYS A 149 -4.01 -16.11 -6.68
CA LYS A 149 -3.73 -15.63 -5.33
C LYS A 149 -3.20 -14.22 -5.37
N TYR A 150 -3.82 -13.34 -4.60
CA TYR A 150 -3.28 -12.02 -4.29
C TYR A 150 -2.34 -12.15 -3.11
N LYS A 151 -1.11 -11.65 -3.28
CA LYS A 151 -0.08 -11.65 -2.24
C LYS A 151 0.50 -10.26 -2.09
N PHE A 152 0.70 -9.79 -0.86
CA PHE A 152 1.45 -8.56 -0.65
C PHE A 152 2.89 -8.73 -1.16
N ALA A 153 3.37 -7.76 -1.93
CA ALA A 153 4.74 -7.75 -2.41
C ALA A 153 5.75 -7.66 -1.23
N HIS A 154 5.30 -7.15 -0.08
CA HIS A 154 6.08 -7.06 1.15
C HIS A 154 5.20 -7.03 2.40
N ASP A 155 5.66 -7.66 3.49
CA ASP A 155 5.02 -7.67 4.82
C ASP A 155 4.70 -6.28 5.38
N GLN A 156 5.47 -5.25 5.02
CA GLN A 156 5.24 -3.89 5.48
C GLN A 156 3.99 -3.28 4.84
N ILE A 157 3.68 -3.65 3.59
CA ILE A 157 2.46 -3.22 2.92
C ILE A 157 1.26 -3.82 3.65
N GLN A 158 1.33 -5.12 3.98
CA GLN A 158 0.32 -5.78 4.81
C GLN A 158 0.16 -5.08 6.17
N SER A 159 1.27 -4.81 6.87
CA SER A 159 1.24 -4.16 8.18
C SER A 159 0.60 -2.77 8.12
N VAL A 160 0.90 -1.98 7.09
CA VAL A 160 0.34 -0.65 6.89
C VAL A 160 -1.16 -0.77 6.60
N SER A 161 -1.56 -1.64 5.67
CA SER A 161 -2.96 -1.89 5.36
C SER A 161 -3.75 -2.36 6.58
N TYR A 162 -3.17 -3.21 7.43
CA TYR A 162 -3.78 -3.64 8.69
C TYR A 162 -3.89 -2.50 9.72
N SER A 163 -2.86 -1.63 9.79
CA SER A 163 -2.84 -0.51 10.74
C SER A 163 -3.92 0.53 10.48
N LEU A 164 -4.40 0.65 9.23
CA LEU A 164 -5.52 1.51 8.84
C LEU A 164 -6.85 1.08 9.45
N ILE A 165 -6.94 -0.12 10.02
CA ILE A 165 -8.11 -0.60 10.74
C ILE A 165 -8.04 -0.09 12.18
N PRO A 166 -9.02 0.71 12.65
CA PRO A 166 -9.08 1.15 14.04
C PRO A 166 -9.06 -0.05 14.99
N GLU A 167 -8.27 0.01 16.07
CA GLU A 167 -8.09 -1.13 16.99
C GLU A 167 -9.42 -1.70 17.51
N LYS A 168 -10.38 -0.82 17.83
CA LYS A 168 -11.73 -1.19 18.30
C LYS A 168 -12.51 -2.03 17.28
N MET A 169 -12.18 -1.90 16.00
CA MET A 169 -12.83 -2.60 14.90
C MET A 169 -12.11 -3.90 14.52
N ARG A 170 -10.82 -4.06 14.81
CA ARG A 170 -10.04 -5.25 14.43
C ARG A 170 -10.67 -6.56 14.91
N GLY A 171 -11.16 -6.59 16.15
CA GLY A 171 -11.85 -7.76 16.69
C GLY A 171 -13.13 -8.11 15.94
N HIS A 172 -13.95 -7.10 15.62
CA HIS A 172 -15.17 -7.28 14.82
C HIS A 172 -14.86 -7.81 13.42
N TRP A 173 -13.77 -7.35 12.80
CA TRP A 173 -13.35 -7.80 11.47
C TRP A 173 -12.90 -9.25 11.48
N HIS A 174 -12.05 -9.64 12.43
CA HIS A 174 -11.59 -11.01 12.55
C HIS A 174 -12.75 -11.97 12.81
N LEU A 175 -13.72 -11.57 13.63
CA LEU A 175 -14.94 -12.35 13.86
C LEU A 175 -15.79 -12.46 12.59
N TRP A 176 -16.01 -11.36 11.89
CA TRP A 176 -16.83 -11.34 10.66
C TRP A 176 -16.20 -12.17 9.55
N ILE A 177 -14.90 -12.03 9.30
CA ILE A 177 -14.16 -12.85 8.31
C ILE A 177 -14.16 -14.32 8.75
N GLY A 178 -13.89 -14.57 10.03
CA GLY A 178 -13.91 -15.90 10.62
C GLY A 178 -15.24 -16.62 10.38
N SER A 179 -16.37 -15.93 10.53
CA SER A 179 -17.70 -16.51 10.28
C SER A 179 -18.05 -16.71 8.81
N GLN A 180 -17.29 -16.13 7.87
CA GLN A 180 -17.51 -16.34 6.44
C GLN A 180 -16.66 -17.49 5.88
N VAL A 181 -15.45 -17.70 6.43
CA VAL A 181 -14.44 -18.62 5.87
C VAL A 181 -14.43 -19.98 6.58
N TRP A 182 -14.93 -20.05 7.82
CA TRP A 182 -14.97 -21.25 8.66
C TRP A 182 -16.40 -21.57 9.10
#